data_AF-A0A420H0S0-F1
#
_entry.id   AF-A0A420H0S0-F1
#
_cell.length_a   1.000
_cell.length_b   1.000
_cell.length_c   1.000
_cell.angle_alpha   90.00
_cell.angle_beta   90.00
_cell.angle_gamma   90.00
#
_symmetry.space_group_name_H-M   'P 1'
#
loop_
_entity.id
_entity.type
_entity.pdbx_description
1 polymer ?
#
loop_
_entity_poly.entity_id
_entity_poly.type
_entity_poly.pdbx_seq_one_letter_code
_entity_poly.pdbx_strand_id
1 'polypeptide(L)'
;MRALLSGTSRWNAREYFSLAIVVAIVMVMAYPFGLFYSCLLFIGLAGSVQRPARLTVLLLCIAAVIALGPLVALKLPIQDGGNDKLQYLEFMQTMHASGIEQYMARQPEFLSFASLYIASTLGGSTDLAFLLIFIAFFSALLVVIWRERYEAIPVFLILLISSSSFFGTYGNVIRQAMAFPFMFLMIFARTRTRSAWFTALAGLAHIPSLIVCLPYLLYRYMGKHVIWPLLAVTGCVLLVSKVSPGLFNSFGSDDSYLSTKVNLYSTWDTYSIVGIATLAAAIFLLSNVLWRRKRPAESVAVAGAQRAAQSCLITLNFAALALIATYAFPKVFERIYIYFFVVALMYLSLMMVQTKRGLTKTLMSFAIVAYGIYGLAKNLAIQPLLYGGDPIGFLTSGMFDLYRPFL
;
A
#
# COMPACT_ATOMS: atom_id res chain seq x y z
N MET A 1 -41.33 22.46 9.13
CA MET A 1 -40.21 23.42 9.28
C MET A 1 -40.33 24.33 10.52
N ARG A 2 -41.48 24.99 10.80
CA ARG A 2 -41.65 25.80 12.04
C ARG A 2 -41.55 25.00 13.35
N ALA A 3 -42.04 23.77 13.40
CA ALA A 3 -41.89 22.88 14.56
C ALA A 3 -40.46 22.30 14.75
N LEU A 4 -39.64 22.33 13.69
CA LEU A 4 -38.22 21.91 13.72
C LEU A 4 -37.33 22.99 14.37
N LEU A 5 -37.73 24.27 14.27
CA LEU A 5 -37.00 25.41 14.83
C LEU A 5 -37.47 25.81 16.24
N SER A 6 -38.62 25.30 16.70
CA SER A 6 -39.21 25.66 18.01
C SER A 6 -38.69 24.84 19.19
N GLY A 7 -37.82 23.84 18.98
CA GLY A 7 -37.21 23.05 20.06
C GLY A 7 -38.18 22.21 20.92
N THR A 8 -39.46 22.14 20.54
CA THR A 8 -40.53 21.52 21.35
C THR A 8 -40.81 20.05 21.02
N SER A 9 -40.17 19.49 19.99
CA SER A 9 -40.33 18.07 19.64
C SER A 9 -39.32 17.22 20.43
N ARG A 10 -39.81 16.30 21.29
CA ARG A 10 -39.01 15.18 21.79
C ARG A 10 -38.92 14.14 20.68
N TRP A 11 -37.94 14.30 19.81
CA TRP A 11 -37.66 13.32 18.77
C TRP A 11 -37.33 11.98 19.41
N ASN A 12 -37.98 10.92 18.93
CA ASN A 12 -37.66 9.56 19.35
C ASN A 12 -36.29 9.15 18.76
N ALA A 13 -35.54 8.29 19.45
CA ALA A 13 -34.23 7.80 18.99
C ALA A 13 -34.28 7.22 17.55
N ARG A 14 -35.42 6.65 17.17
CA ARG A 14 -35.71 6.16 15.82
C ARG A 14 -35.73 7.27 14.76
N GLU A 15 -36.26 8.45 15.10
CA GLU A 15 -36.34 9.60 14.19
C GLU A 15 -34.97 10.25 14.00
N TYR A 16 -34.17 10.36 15.08
CA TYR A 16 -32.76 10.76 14.98
C TYR A 16 -31.94 9.81 14.13
N PHE A 17 -32.14 8.50 14.29
CA PHE A 17 -31.44 7.49 13.51
C PHE A 17 -31.82 7.55 12.02
N SER A 18 -33.12 7.65 11.71
CA SER A 18 -33.60 7.83 10.33
C SER A 18 -33.03 9.10 9.69
N LEU A 19 -33.03 10.23 10.42
CA LEU A 19 -32.46 11.48 9.93
C LEU A 19 -30.95 11.35 9.69
N ALA A 20 -30.22 10.71 10.61
CA ALA A 20 -28.78 10.47 10.45
C ALA A 20 -28.47 9.60 9.23
N ILE A 21 -29.29 8.58 8.94
CA ILE A 21 -29.17 7.77 7.72
C ILE A 21 -29.39 8.63 6.47
N VAL A 22 -30.46 9.43 6.44
CA VAL A 22 -30.76 10.29 5.30
C VAL A 22 -29.61 11.27 5.06
N VAL A 23 -29.11 11.93 6.11
CA VAL A 23 -27.95 12.83 6.02
C VAL A 23 -26.71 12.08 5.54
N ALA A 24 -26.45 10.87 6.05
CA ALA A 24 -25.31 10.07 5.60
C ALA A 24 -25.43 9.71 4.11
N ILE A 25 -26.62 9.32 3.62
CA ILE A 25 -26.85 9.01 2.21
C ILE A 25 -26.62 10.26 1.35
N VAL A 26 -27.19 11.40 1.74
CA VAL A 26 -27.00 12.67 1.02
C VAL A 26 -25.52 13.04 0.99
N MET A 27 -24.80 12.91 2.11
CA MET A 27 -23.37 13.20 2.18
C MET A 27 -22.52 12.21 1.39
N VAL A 28 -22.87 10.92 1.34
CA VAL A 28 -22.21 9.96 0.46
C VAL A 28 -22.39 10.38 -0.99
N MET A 29 -23.59 10.80 -1.39
CA MET A 29 -23.85 11.18 -2.79
C MET A 29 -23.20 12.52 -3.17
N ALA A 30 -23.19 13.49 -2.28
CA ALA A 30 -22.68 14.84 -2.56
C ALA A 30 -21.18 15.00 -2.29
N TYR A 31 -20.64 14.32 -1.28
CA TYR A 31 -19.26 14.50 -0.80
C TYR A 31 -18.63 13.18 -0.33
N PRO A 32 -18.57 12.15 -1.21
CA PRO A 32 -18.15 10.80 -0.86
C PRO A 32 -16.74 10.72 -0.24
N PHE A 33 -15.75 11.37 -0.85
CA PHE A 33 -14.38 11.33 -0.34
C PHE A 33 -14.27 12.00 1.02
N GLY A 34 -14.79 13.21 1.18
CA GLY A 34 -14.62 13.92 2.43
C GLY A 34 -15.47 13.36 3.57
N LEU A 35 -16.62 12.73 3.29
CA LEU A 35 -17.32 11.92 4.31
C LEU A 35 -16.47 10.72 4.72
N PHE A 36 -15.95 9.95 3.76
CA PHE A 36 -15.05 8.83 4.03
C PHE A 36 -13.85 9.27 4.88
N TYR A 37 -13.18 10.34 4.47
CA TYR A 37 -11.96 10.83 5.11
C TYR A 37 -12.23 11.40 6.50
N SER A 38 -13.33 12.14 6.68
CA SER A 38 -13.75 12.63 8.01
C SER A 38 -14.05 11.49 8.97
N CYS A 39 -14.79 10.47 8.51
CA CYS A 39 -15.05 9.26 9.27
C CYS A 39 -13.74 8.51 9.59
N LEU A 40 -12.82 8.41 8.64
CA LEU A 40 -11.51 7.79 8.83
C LEU A 40 -10.70 8.48 9.94
N LEU A 41 -10.58 9.81 9.89
CA LEU A 41 -9.87 10.60 10.90
C LEU A 41 -10.55 10.49 12.26
N PHE A 42 -11.88 10.58 12.30
CA PHE A 42 -12.64 10.43 13.54
C PHE A 42 -12.43 9.06 14.18
N ILE A 43 -12.50 7.97 13.39
CA ILE A 43 -12.25 6.62 13.89
C ILE A 43 -10.79 6.47 14.37
N GLY A 44 -9.83 7.08 13.65
CA GLY A 44 -8.42 7.12 14.06
C GLY A 44 -8.20 7.81 15.43
N LEU A 45 -8.90 8.92 15.67
CA LEU A 45 -8.90 9.62 16.97
C LEU A 45 -9.63 8.82 18.04
N ALA A 46 -10.84 8.34 17.75
CA ALA A 46 -11.65 7.56 18.67
C ALA A 46 -10.96 6.25 19.09
N GLY A 47 -10.07 5.72 18.23
CA GLY A 47 -9.17 4.60 18.51
C GLY A 47 -8.25 4.79 19.72
N SER A 48 -8.04 6.05 20.16
CA SER A 48 -7.30 6.37 21.39
C SER A 48 -8.09 6.01 22.67
N VAL A 49 -9.42 6.14 22.62
CA VAL A 49 -10.32 5.93 23.75
C VAL A 49 -10.89 4.52 23.74
N GLN A 50 -11.30 4.02 22.58
CA GLN A 50 -11.97 2.72 22.45
C GLN A 50 -11.48 1.94 21.23
N ARG A 51 -11.68 0.62 21.24
CA ARG A 51 -11.40 -0.19 20.04
C ARG A 51 -12.54 0.05 19.05
N PRO A 52 -12.26 0.27 17.75
CA PRO A 52 -13.30 0.47 16.75
C PRO A 52 -14.12 -0.82 16.60
N ALA A 53 -15.42 -0.69 16.36
CA ALA A 53 -16.27 -1.85 16.08
C ALA A 53 -15.92 -2.45 14.71
N ARG A 54 -15.96 -3.78 14.61
CA ARG A 54 -15.55 -4.51 13.40
C ARG A 54 -16.39 -4.15 12.18
N LEU A 55 -17.70 -3.93 12.38
CA LEU A 55 -18.62 -3.48 11.33
C LEU A 55 -18.24 -2.07 10.83
N THR A 56 -17.94 -1.14 11.74
CA THR A 56 -17.50 0.21 11.37
C THR A 56 -16.25 0.18 10.51
N VAL A 57 -15.28 -0.67 10.85
CA VAL A 57 -14.06 -0.83 10.03
C VAL A 57 -14.38 -1.47 8.66
N LEU A 58 -15.31 -2.42 8.60
CA LEU A 58 -15.73 -3.02 7.32
C LEU A 58 -16.36 -1.97 6.40
N LEU A 59 -17.28 -1.15 6.92
CA LEU A 59 -17.90 -0.05 6.18
C LEU A 59 -16.87 0.98 5.73
N LEU A 60 -15.87 1.27 6.58
CA LEU A 60 -14.74 2.12 6.23
C LEU A 60 -13.89 1.54 5.09
N CYS A 61 -13.66 0.22 5.06
CA CYS A 61 -12.95 -0.43 3.95
C CYS A 61 -13.71 -0.30 2.64
N ILE A 62 -15.03 -0.54 2.66
CA ILE A 62 -15.89 -0.39 1.48
C ILE A 62 -15.86 1.07 0.99
N ALA A 63 -16.03 2.02 1.91
CA ALA A 63 -15.95 3.44 1.60
C ALA A 63 -14.57 3.85 1.03
N ALA A 64 -13.47 3.27 1.53
CA ALA A 64 -12.13 3.54 1.01
C ALA A 64 -11.98 3.09 -0.44
N VAL A 65 -12.50 1.90 -0.79
CA VAL A 65 -12.44 1.38 -2.16
C VAL A 65 -13.24 2.26 -3.12
N ILE A 66 -14.46 2.64 -2.72
CA ILE A 66 -15.35 3.48 -3.52
C ILE A 66 -14.76 4.89 -3.68
N ALA A 67 -14.33 5.52 -2.59
CA ALA A 67 -13.85 6.90 -2.64
C ALA A 67 -12.50 7.02 -3.35
N LEU A 68 -11.56 6.09 -3.15
CA LEU A 68 -10.19 6.21 -3.70
C LEU A 68 -10.05 5.63 -5.11
N GLY A 69 -10.96 4.76 -5.55
CA GLY A 69 -10.88 4.13 -6.87
C GLY A 69 -10.80 5.14 -8.02
N PRO A 70 -11.77 6.08 -8.14
CA PRO A 70 -11.77 7.09 -9.19
C PRO A 70 -10.52 7.99 -9.20
N LEU A 71 -10.01 8.37 -8.02
CA LEU A 71 -8.80 9.20 -7.89
C LEU A 71 -7.60 8.60 -8.63
N VAL A 72 -7.41 7.29 -8.46
CA VAL A 72 -6.31 6.55 -9.08
C VAL A 72 -6.62 6.22 -10.53
N ALA A 73 -7.83 5.73 -10.81
CA ALA A 73 -8.20 5.25 -12.13
C ALA A 73 -8.27 6.36 -13.19
N LEU A 74 -8.71 7.57 -12.82
CA LEU A 74 -8.85 8.73 -13.74
C LEU A 74 -7.58 9.54 -13.91
N LYS A 75 -6.44 9.05 -13.43
CA LYS A 75 -5.17 9.76 -13.60
C LYS A 75 -4.84 9.99 -15.08
N LEU A 76 -4.36 11.17 -15.48
CA LEU A 76 -4.02 11.43 -16.88
C LEU A 76 -2.92 10.47 -17.41
N PRO A 77 -3.07 9.90 -18.62
CA PRO A 77 -2.10 8.98 -19.20
C PRO A 77 -0.93 9.73 -19.87
N ILE A 78 -0.24 10.58 -19.10
CA ILE A 78 0.90 11.38 -19.56
C ILE A 78 2.18 10.81 -18.96
N GLN A 79 3.22 10.61 -19.77
CA GLN A 79 4.54 10.16 -19.33
C GLN A 79 5.28 11.30 -18.61
N ASP A 80 4.97 11.49 -17.34
CA ASP A 80 5.64 12.45 -16.46
C ASP A 80 5.80 11.86 -15.05
N GLY A 81 6.92 12.16 -14.40
CA GLY A 81 7.19 11.78 -13.00
C GLY A 81 7.13 10.28 -12.68
N GLY A 82 7.40 9.40 -13.65
CA GLY A 82 7.31 7.94 -13.47
C GLY A 82 5.88 7.38 -13.51
N ASN A 83 4.97 8.08 -14.18
CA ASN A 83 3.61 7.60 -14.45
C ASN A 83 3.59 6.51 -15.54
N ASP A 84 3.45 5.26 -15.12
CA ASP A 84 3.43 4.12 -16.05
C ASP A 84 2.05 3.88 -16.70
N LYS A 85 1.04 4.74 -16.44
CA LYS A 85 -0.33 4.50 -16.91
C LYS A 85 -0.42 4.35 -18.44
N LEU A 86 0.28 5.22 -19.19
CA LEU A 86 0.30 5.14 -20.65
C LEU A 86 0.89 3.80 -21.13
N GLN A 87 1.99 3.37 -20.51
CA GLN A 87 2.62 2.09 -20.80
C GLN A 87 1.68 0.90 -20.50
N TYR A 88 0.93 0.96 -19.40
CA TYR A 88 -0.03 -0.09 -19.09
C TYR A 88 -1.21 -0.12 -20.07
N LEU A 89 -1.68 1.03 -20.57
CA LEU A 89 -2.68 1.10 -21.63
C LEU A 89 -2.16 0.46 -22.93
N GLU A 90 -0.92 0.75 -23.32
CA GLU A 90 -0.27 0.14 -24.48
C GLU A 90 -0.16 -1.39 -24.34
N PHE A 91 0.20 -1.89 -23.15
CA PHE A 91 0.22 -3.33 -22.88
C PHE A 91 -1.18 -3.94 -23.03
N MET A 92 -2.23 -3.30 -22.48
CA MET A 92 -3.59 -3.79 -22.61
C MET A 92 -4.04 -3.85 -24.09
N GLN A 93 -3.78 -2.79 -24.86
CA GLN A 93 -4.12 -2.72 -26.28
C GLN A 93 -3.39 -3.81 -27.07
N THR A 94 -2.10 -3.98 -26.82
CA THR A 94 -1.28 -4.98 -27.52
C THR A 94 -1.74 -6.38 -27.16
N MET A 95 -1.94 -6.71 -25.88
CA MET A 95 -2.44 -8.03 -25.47
C MET A 95 -3.83 -8.34 -26.04
N HIS A 96 -4.68 -7.31 -26.22
CA HIS A 96 -5.99 -7.47 -26.85
C HIS A 96 -5.89 -7.71 -28.37
N ALA A 97 -4.91 -7.11 -29.05
CA ALA A 97 -4.70 -7.25 -30.49
C ALA A 97 -3.96 -8.55 -30.87
N SER A 98 -2.91 -8.93 -30.12
CA SER A 98 -2.02 -10.04 -30.45
C SER A 98 -2.17 -11.27 -29.55
N GLY A 99 -3.06 -11.21 -28.57
CA GLY A 99 -3.19 -12.23 -27.51
C GLY A 99 -2.12 -12.09 -26.42
N ILE A 100 -2.40 -12.71 -25.26
CA ILE A 100 -1.54 -12.64 -24.07
C ILE A 100 -0.32 -13.58 -24.12
N GLU A 101 -0.33 -14.60 -24.99
CA GLU A 101 0.66 -15.69 -25.00
C GLU A 101 2.10 -15.19 -25.19
N GLN A 102 2.32 -14.24 -26.11
CA GLN A 102 3.64 -13.67 -26.37
C GLN A 102 4.21 -12.91 -25.16
N TYR A 103 3.35 -12.25 -24.39
CA TYR A 103 3.74 -11.60 -23.15
C TYR A 103 4.06 -12.63 -22.06
N MET A 104 3.26 -13.70 -21.95
CA MET A 104 3.46 -14.75 -20.93
C MET A 104 4.66 -15.63 -21.18
N ALA A 105 5.06 -15.80 -22.45
CA ALA A 105 6.29 -16.47 -22.81
C ALA A 105 7.55 -15.70 -22.36
N ARG A 106 7.47 -14.37 -22.22
CA ARG A 106 8.62 -13.49 -21.95
C ARG A 106 8.62 -12.83 -20.57
N GLN A 107 7.47 -12.73 -19.91
CA GLN A 107 7.29 -12.01 -18.64
C GLN A 107 7.01 -13.00 -17.49
N PRO A 108 7.93 -13.13 -16.51
CA PRO A 108 7.69 -14.00 -15.35
C PRO A 108 6.65 -13.45 -14.36
N GLU A 109 6.20 -12.20 -14.54
CA GLU A 109 5.19 -11.52 -13.71
C GLU A 109 3.76 -11.83 -14.17
N PHE A 110 3.51 -13.13 -14.40
CA PHE A 110 2.29 -13.70 -15.00
C PHE A 110 1.00 -13.12 -14.42
N LEU A 111 0.90 -13.07 -13.08
CA LEU A 111 -0.34 -12.69 -12.41
C LEU A 111 -0.72 -11.23 -12.70
N SER A 112 0.26 -10.33 -12.77
CA SER A 112 -0.02 -8.92 -13.04
C SER A 112 -0.47 -8.67 -14.48
N PHE A 113 0.17 -9.31 -15.46
CA PHE A 113 -0.22 -9.18 -16.86
C PHE A 113 -1.54 -9.91 -17.15
N ALA A 114 -1.77 -11.09 -16.55
CA ALA A 114 -3.06 -11.74 -16.61
C ALA A 114 -4.17 -10.86 -16.02
N SER A 115 -3.90 -10.15 -14.93
CA SER A 115 -4.86 -9.21 -14.33
C SER A 115 -5.12 -8.00 -15.22
N LEU A 116 -4.08 -7.44 -15.85
CA LEU A 116 -4.22 -6.36 -16.84
C LEU A 116 -5.07 -6.81 -18.02
N TYR A 117 -4.80 -8.01 -18.56
CA TYR A 117 -5.56 -8.58 -19.67
C TYR A 117 -7.03 -8.81 -19.29
N ILE A 118 -7.31 -9.50 -18.19
CA ILE A 118 -8.69 -9.74 -17.73
C ILE A 118 -9.44 -8.43 -17.51
N ALA A 119 -8.82 -7.45 -16.86
CA ALA A 119 -9.44 -6.14 -16.64
C ALA A 119 -9.71 -5.42 -17.96
N SER A 120 -8.78 -5.50 -18.92
CA SER A 120 -8.95 -4.92 -20.25
C SER A 120 -10.03 -5.62 -21.08
N THR A 121 -10.21 -6.94 -20.93
CA THR A 121 -11.29 -7.69 -21.59
C THR A 121 -12.66 -7.30 -21.03
N LEU A 122 -12.75 -7.00 -19.72
CA LEU A 122 -14.01 -6.63 -19.06
C LEU A 122 -14.38 -5.16 -19.25
N GLY A 123 -13.40 -4.26 -19.22
CA GLY A 123 -13.61 -2.80 -19.19
C GLY A 123 -13.03 -2.05 -20.40
N GLY A 124 -12.49 -2.76 -21.39
CA GLY A 124 -11.68 -2.18 -22.46
C GLY A 124 -10.30 -1.72 -21.97
N SER A 125 -9.43 -1.32 -22.90
CA SER A 125 -8.15 -0.68 -22.58
C SER A 125 -8.36 0.78 -22.17
N THR A 126 -9.08 1.00 -21.06
CA THR A 126 -9.54 2.30 -20.58
C THR A 126 -9.33 2.45 -19.07
N ASP A 127 -9.72 3.59 -18.51
CA ASP A 127 -9.66 3.88 -17.07
C ASP A 127 -10.48 2.90 -16.23
N LEU A 128 -11.53 2.30 -16.82
CA LEU A 128 -12.35 1.28 -16.17
C LEU A 128 -11.52 0.04 -15.82
N ALA A 129 -10.57 -0.37 -16.66
CA ALA A 129 -9.68 -1.50 -16.35
C ALA A 129 -8.81 -1.20 -15.12
N PHE A 130 -8.28 0.01 -14.99
CA PHE A 130 -7.52 0.43 -13.80
C PHE A 130 -8.39 0.47 -12.55
N LEU A 131 -9.64 0.93 -12.67
CA LEU A 131 -10.61 0.90 -11.57
C LEU A 131 -10.89 -0.53 -11.10
N LEU A 132 -11.12 -1.47 -12.02
CA LEU A 132 -11.35 -2.88 -11.69
C LEU A 132 -10.15 -3.52 -10.98
N ILE A 133 -8.94 -3.25 -11.46
CA ILE A 133 -7.69 -3.71 -10.82
C ILE A 133 -7.56 -3.12 -9.42
N PHE A 134 -7.78 -1.81 -9.26
CA PHE A 134 -7.73 -1.16 -7.97
C PHE A 134 -8.74 -1.79 -7.00
N ILE A 135 -10.00 -1.93 -7.42
CA ILE A 135 -11.06 -2.56 -6.62
C ILE A 135 -10.63 -3.96 -6.20
N ALA A 136 -10.16 -4.80 -7.11
CA ALA A 136 -9.78 -6.18 -6.81
C ALA A 136 -8.62 -6.26 -5.80
N PHE A 137 -7.49 -5.61 -6.09
CA PHE A 137 -6.27 -5.77 -5.29
C PHE A 137 -6.27 -4.92 -4.02
N PHE A 138 -6.85 -3.71 -4.04
CA PHE A 138 -6.98 -2.92 -2.82
C PHE A 138 -8.00 -3.53 -1.87
N SER A 139 -9.13 -4.06 -2.37
CA SER A 139 -10.06 -4.82 -1.52
C SER A 139 -9.41 -6.06 -0.94
N ALA A 140 -8.66 -6.82 -1.75
CA ALA A 140 -7.92 -7.98 -1.25
C ALA A 140 -6.95 -7.61 -0.13
N LEU A 141 -6.18 -6.52 -0.29
CA LEU A 141 -5.29 -5.98 0.76
C LEU A 141 -6.07 -5.68 2.05
N LEU A 142 -7.17 -4.93 1.94
CA LEU A 142 -7.98 -4.55 3.09
C LEU A 142 -8.63 -5.77 3.76
N VAL A 143 -9.11 -6.75 3.00
CA VAL A 143 -9.67 -8.00 3.53
C VAL A 143 -8.62 -8.80 4.30
N VAL A 144 -7.40 -8.89 3.78
CA VAL A 144 -6.28 -9.57 4.46
C VAL A 144 -6.00 -8.92 5.81
N ILE A 145 -5.85 -7.59 5.82
CA ILE A 145 -5.61 -6.85 7.06
C ILE A 145 -6.83 -6.96 7.99
N TRP A 146 -8.05 -6.90 7.48
CA TRP A 146 -9.28 -6.94 8.30
C TRP A 146 -9.46 -8.29 8.99
N ARG A 147 -9.16 -9.39 8.30
CA ARG A 147 -9.24 -10.73 8.87
C ARG A 147 -8.24 -10.94 10.00
N GLU A 148 -7.05 -10.38 9.87
CA GLU A 148 -5.97 -10.57 10.84
C GLU A 148 -6.00 -9.53 11.96
N ARG A 149 -6.11 -8.23 11.64
CA ARG A 149 -5.96 -7.08 12.54
C ARG A 149 -6.80 -5.88 12.09
N TYR A 150 -8.13 -6.01 12.06
CA TYR A 150 -9.04 -4.93 11.65
C TYR A 150 -8.85 -3.64 12.45
N GLU A 151 -8.45 -3.71 13.73
CA GLU A 151 -8.26 -2.53 14.57
C GLU A 151 -7.14 -1.59 14.04
N ALA A 152 -6.21 -2.12 13.24
CA ALA A 152 -5.10 -1.36 12.69
C ALA A 152 -5.45 -0.61 11.39
N ILE A 153 -6.55 -0.96 10.73
CA ILE A 153 -6.93 -0.43 9.41
C ILE A 153 -7.10 1.09 9.41
N PRO A 154 -7.80 1.73 10.37
CA PRO A 154 -7.98 3.18 10.32
C PRO A 154 -6.64 3.93 10.32
N VAL A 155 -5.72 3.54 11.21
CA VAL A 155 -4.38 4.14 11.27
C VAL A 155 -3.58 3.81 10.01
N PHE A 156 -3.66 2.58 9.51
CA PHE A 156 -2.99 2.17 8.28
C PHE A 156 -3.45 2.99 7.08
N LEU A 157 -4.76 3.19 6.91
CA LEU A 157 -5.32 4.00 5.83
C LEU A 157 -4.92 5.47 5.95
N ILE A 158 -4.96 6.06 7.15
CA ILE A 158 -4.50 7.46 7.36
C ILE A 158 -3.05 7.60 6.92
N LEU A 159 -2.17 6.71 7.39
CA LEU A 159 -0.74 6.74 7.07
C LEU A 159 -0.48 6.44 5.58
N LEU A 160 -1.26 5.54 4.98
CA LEU A 160 -1.12 5.16 3.58
C LEU A 160 -1.51 6.33 2.68
N ILE A 161 -2.71 6.89 2.87
CA ILE A 161 -3.25 8.00 2.06
C ILE A 161 -2.42 9.29 2.23
N SER A 162 -1.79 9.49 3.39
CA SER A 162 -0.89 10.62 3.64
C SER A 162 0.52 10.44 3.08
N SER A 163 0.83 9.29 2.46
CA SER A 163 2.16 9.00 1.92
C SER A 163 2.23 9.20 0.41
N SER A 164 3.33 9.78 -0.07
CA SER A 164 3.63 9.83 -1.51
C SER A 164 3.75 8.44 -2.12
N SER A 165 4.17 7.44 -1.34
CA SER A 165 4.26 6.04 -1.76
C SER A 165 2.91 5.46 -2.20
N PHE A 166 1.78 5.87 -1.60
CA PHE A 166 0.46 5.44 -2.08
C PHE A 166 0.18 5.96 -3.48
N PHE A 167 0.40 7.25 -3.73
CA PHE A 167 0.22 7.86 -5.05
C PHE A 167 1.22 7.32 -6.08
N GLY A 168 2.44 7.02 -5.64
CA GLY A 168 3.48 6.36 -6.43
C GLY A 168 3.21 4.88 -6.71
N THR A 169 2.35 4.20 -5.95
CA THR A 169 2.05 2.77 -6.18
C THR A 169 0.77 2.58 -6.93
N TYR A 170 -0.33 3.09 -6.41
CA TYR A 170 -1.61 2.91 -7.07
C TYR A 170 -1.73 3.83 -8.28
N GLY A 171 -1.23 5.06 -8.19
CA GLY A 171 -1.29 6.04 -9.28
C GLY A 171 -0.17 5.92 -10.32
N ASN A 172 1.05 5.49 -9.97
CA ASN A 172 2.16 5.34 -10.92
C ASN A 172 2.44 3.86 -11.25
N VAL A 173 2.60 3.00 -10.24
CA VAL A 173 3.15 1.64 -10.41
C VAL A 173 2.12 0.56 -10.00
N ILE A 174 0.96 0.53 -10.67
CA ILE A 174 -0.21 -0.29 -10.26
C ILE A 174 0.15 -1.77 -10.06
N ARG A 175 1.08 -2.29 -10.88
CA ARG A 175 1.55 -3.67 -10.82
C ARG A 175 2.27 -4.00 -9.51
N GLN A 176 3.06 -3.06 -8.98
CA GLN A 176 3.69 -3.24 -7.67
C GLN A 176 2.63 -3.36 -6.57
N ALA A 177 1.55 -2.59 -6.67
CA ALA A 177 0.46 -2.61 -5.69
C ALA A 177 -0.31 -3.94 -5.70
N MET A 178 -0.38 -4.64 -6.83
CA MET A 178 -0.99 -5.97 -6.95
C MET A 178 -0.29 -7.04 -6.08
N ALA A 179 1.00 -6.85 -5.75
CA ALA A 179 1.74 -7.77 -4.90
C ALA A 179 1.44 -7.62 -3.40
N PHE A 180 0.90 -6.48 -2.96
CA PHE A 180 0.70 -6.21 -1.53
C PHE A 180 -0.22 -7.21 -0.82
N PRO A 181 -1.40 -7.60 -1.36
CA PRO A 181 -2.26 -8.58 -0.69
C PRO A 181 -1.53 -9.89 -0.40
N PHE A 182 -0.75 -10.39 -1.36
CA PHE A 182 0.01 -11.62 -1.22
C PHE A 182 1.17 -11.48 -0.25
N MET A 183 1.87 -10.34 -0.26
CA MET A 183 2.91 -10.06 0.73
C MET A 183 2.34 -10.05 2.15
N PHE A 184 1.20 -9.41 2.41
CA PHE A 184 0.59 -9.44 3.75
C PHE A 184 0.05 -10.81 4.13
N LEU A 185 -0.53 -11.55 3.18
CA LEU A 185 -0.91 -12.95 3.39
C LEU A 185 0.30 -13.82 3.76
N MET A 186 1.46 -13.60 3.14
CA MET A 186 2.71 -14.25 3.49
C MET A 186 3.14 -13.89 4.91
N ILE A 187 3.16 -12.59 5.27
CA ILE A 187 3.57 -12.11 6.60
C ILE A 187 2.72 -12.76 7.69
N PHE A 188 1.39 -12.81 7.49
CA PHE A 188 0.42 -13.31 8.48
C PHE A 188 0.11 -14.81 8.36
N ALA A 189 0.69 -15.52 7.39
CA ALA A 189 0.40 -16.94 7.19
C ALA A 189 0.73 -17.78 8.44
N ARG A 190 -0.20 -18.65 8.86
CA ARG A 190 0.01 -19.53 10.02
C ARG A 190 1.03 -20.65 9.75
N THR A 191 1.10 -21.15 8.52
CA THR A 191 2.00 -22.26 8.14
C THR A 191 3.07 -21.80 7.15
N ARG A 192 4.21 -22.49 7.16
CA ARG A 192 5.32 -22.25 6.23
C ARG A 192 4.90 -22.45 4.77
N THR A 193 4.12 -23.51 4.50
CA THR A 193 3.60 -23.81 3.16
C THR A 193 2.72 -22.69 2.60
N ARG A 194 1.81 -22.13 3.41
CA ARG A 194 1.01 -20.97 2.98
C ARG A 194 1.89 -19.75 2.72
N SER A 195 2.89 -19.52 3.57
CA SER A 195 3.88 -18.46 3.36
C SER A 195 4.61 -18.61 2.02
N ALA A 196 5.00 -19.83 1.65
CA ALA A 196 5.68 -20.12 0.39
C ALA A 196 4.77 -19.84 -0.82
N TRP A 197 3.52 -20.32 -0.78
CA TRP A 197 2.53 -20.03 -1.84
C TRP A 197 2.30 -18.54 -2.03
N PHE A 198 2.12 -17.79 -0.95
CA PHE A 198 1.93 -16.34 -1.04
C PHE A 198 3.20 -15.58 -1.45
N THR A 199 4.39 -16.12 -1.14
CA THR A 199 5.66 -15.59 -1.68
C THR A 199 5.72 -15.77 -3.19
N ALA A 200 5.35 -16.95 -3.69
CA ALA A 200 5.29 -17.23 -5.13
C ALA A 200 4.27 -16.32 -5.82
N LEU A 201 3.05 -16.18 -5.28
CA LEU A 201 2.03 -15.29 -5.83
C LEU A 201 2.47 -13.82 -5.83
N ALA A 202 3.16 -13.36 -4.78
CA ALA A 202 3.72 -12.00 -4.76
C ALA A 202 4.75 -11.81 -5.89
N GLY A 203 5.65 -12.78 -6.09
CA GLY A 203 6.64 -12.73 -7.17
C GLY A 203 6.02 -12.80 -8.57
N LEU A 204 4.98 -13.63 -8.75
CA LEU A 204 4.22 -13.68 -9.99
C LEU A 204 3.42 -12.39 -10.24
N ALA A 205 3.09 -11.61 -9.21
CA ALA A 205 2.51 -10.29 -9.38
C ALA A 205 3.59 -9.25 -9.73
N HIS A 206 4.70 -9.23 -9.00
CA HIS A 206 5.79 -8.30 -9.26
C HIS A 206 7.10 -8.86 -8.70
N ILE A 207 8.03 -9.23 -9.57
CA ILE A 207 9.26 -9.96 -9.20
C ILE A 207 10.08 -9.25 -8.12
N PRO A 208 10.24 -7.91 -8.13
CA PRO A 208 10.95 -7.21 -7.07
C PRO A 208 10.42 -7.47 -5.65
N SER A 209 9.17 -7.92 -5.49
CA SER A 209 8.64 -8.31 -4.18
C SER A 209 9.41 -9.50 -3.58
N LEU A 210 10.00 -10.38 -4.40
CA LEU A 210 10.75 -11.54 -3.95
C LEU A 210 12.01 -11.16 -3.16
N ILE A 211 12.60 -10.00 -3.47
CA ILE A 211 13.76 -9.47 -2.75
C ILE A 211 13.41 -9.27 -1.26
N VAL A 212 12.16 -8.95 -0.94
CA VAL A 212 11.68 -8.77 0.44
C VAL A 212 11.05 -10.06 0.99
N CYS A 213 10.24 -10.76 0.18
CA CYS A 213 9.46 -11.90 0.63
C CYS A 213 10.32 -13.15 0.88
N LEU A 214 11.31 -13.41 0.01
CA LEU A 214 12.13 -14.63 0.09
C LEU A 214 13.01 -14.67 1.36
N PRO A 215 13.71 -13.59 1.76
CA PRO A 215 14.42 -13.57 3.05
C PRO A 215 13.54 -13.88 4.26
N TYR A 216 12.32 -13.32 4.30
CA TYR A 216 11.37 -13.61 5.37
C TYR A 216 10.90 -15.07 5.31
N LEU A 217 10.62 -15.62 4.13
CA LEU A 217 10.27 -17.02 3.96
C LEU A 217 11.38 -17.94 4.48
N LEU A 218 12.62 -17.69 4.08
CA LEU A 218 13.79 -18.45 4.53
C LEU A 218 13.96 -18.36 6.05
N TYR A 219 13.73 -17.18 6.66
CA TYR A 219 13.70 -17.03 8.11
C TYR A 219 12.63 -17.91 8.77
N ARG A 220 11.47 -18.10 8.15
CA ARG A 220 10.45 -19.01 8.70
C ARG A 220 10.85 -20.47 8.67
N TYR A 221 11.67 -20.89 7.70
CA TYR A 221 12.17 -22.26 7.60
C TYR A 221 13.39 -22.50 8.49
N MET A 222 14.39 -21.61 8.42
CA MET A 222 15.71 -21.77 9.04
C MET A 222 15.89 -20.97 10.33
N GLY A 223 14.93 -20.14 10.73
CA GLY A 223 15.04 -19.28 11.89
C GLY A 223 16.18 -18.27 11.77
N LYS A 224 16.86 -18.02 12.89
CA LYS A 224 17.99 -17.05 12.97
C LYS A 224 19.18 -17.40 12.08
N HIS A 225 19.30 -18.66 11.62
CA HIS A 225 20.44 -19.10 10.81
C HIS A 225 20.50 -18.41 9.45
N VAL A 226 19.38 -17.93 8.92
CA VAL A 226 19.34 -17.21 7.64
C VAL A 226 19.99 -15.82 7.71
N ILE A 227 20.14 -15.23 8.90
CA ILE A 227 20.61 -13.85 9.05
C ILE A 227 22.04 -13.71 8.52
N TRP A 228 22.92 -14.67 8.86
CA TRP A 228 24.31 -14.67 8.43
C TRP A 228 24.51 -14.74 6.91
N PRO A 229 23.92 -15.71 6.17
CA PRO A 229 24.05 -15.74 4.72
C PRO A 229 23.43 -14.51 4.06
N LEU A 230 22.35 -13.95 4.58
CA LEU A 230 21.77 -12.71 4.04
C LEU A 230 22.67 -11.49 4.24
N LEU A 231 23.34 -11.39 5.39
CA LEU A 231 24.36 -10.35 5.63
C LEU A 231 25.56 -10.53 4.71
N ALA A 232 26.02 -11.77 4.51
CA ALA A 232 27.10 -12.08 3.58
C ALA A 232 26.74 -11.71 2.14
N VAL A 233 25.55 -12.11 1.66
CA VAL A 233 25.04 -11.73 0.34
C VAL A 233 24.93 -10.21 0.20
N THR A 234 24.39 -9.51 1.21
CA THR A 234 24.31 -8.04 1.21
C THR A 234 25.70 -7.42 1.08
N GLY A 235 26.67 -7.91 1.85
CA GLY A 235 28.06 -7.46 1.79
C GLY A 235 28.71 -7.72 0.42
N CYS A 236 28.52 -8.91 -0.14
CA CYS A 236 29.01 -9.25 -1.48
C CYS A 236 28.39 -8.33 -2.55
N VAL A 237 27.08 -8.12 -2.53
CA VAL A 237 26.42 -7.24 -3.51
C VAL A 237 26.94 -5.82 -3.40
N LEU A 238 27.09 -5.27 -2.19
CA LEU A 238 27.67 -3.93 -1.98
C LEU A 238 29.10 -3.81 -2.51
N LEU A 239 29.94 -4.82 -2.24
CA LEU A 239 31.33 -4.84 -2.68
C LEU A 239 31.41 -4.90 -4.20
N VAL A 240 30.70 -5.84 -4.83
CA VAL A 240 30.68 -5.96 -6.30
C VAL A 240 30.13 -4.69 -6.95
N SER A 241 29.06 -4.11 -6.40
CA SER A 241 28.47 -2.86 -6.93
C SER A 241 29.42 -1.67 -6.88
N LYS A 242 30.38 -1.65 -5.96
CA LYS A 242 31.39 -0.59 -5.85
C LYS A 242 32.63 -0.85 -6.71
N VAL A 243 33.04 -2.11 -6.84
CA VAL A 243 34.32 -2.48 -7.46
C VAL A 243 34.18 -2.68 -8.97
N SER A 244 33.07 -3.25 -9.44
CA SER A 244 32.82 -3.44 -10.87
C SER A 244 31.31 -3.53 -11.14
N PRO A 245 30.65 -2.38 -11.40
CA PRO A 245 29.22 -2.34 -11.70
C PRO A 245 28.83 -3.23 -12.89
N GLY A 246 29.74 -3.39 -13.87
CA GLY A 246 29.53 -4.20 -15.07
C GLY A 246 29.51 -5.71 -14.85
N LEU A 247 29.99 -6.21 -13.70
CA LEU A 247 29.98 -7.65 -13.41
C LEU A 247 28.55 -8.20 -13.27
N PHE A 248 27.58 -7.39 -12.84
CA PHE A 248 26.19 -7.84 -12.77
C PHE A 248 25.55 -8.05 -14.15
N ASN A 249 26.06 -7.37 -15.18
CA ASN A 249 25.60 -7.56 -16.57
C ASN A 249 26.21 -8.83 -17.21
N SER A 250 27.37 -9.29 -16.74
CA SER A 250 28.05 -10.47 -17.30
C SER A 250 27.51 -11.83 -16.86
N PHE A 251 26.58 -11.88 -15.89
CA PHE A 251 26.01 -13.14 -15.40
C PHE A 251 24.71 -13.57 -16.09
N GLY A 252 24.20 -12.81 -17.06
CA GLY A 252 23.05 -13.18 -17.87
C GLY A 252 23.43 -13.42 -19.33
N SER A 253 22.74 -14.33 -20.02
CA SER A 253 22.76 -14.34 -21.48
C SER A 253 22.13 -13.04 -21.99
N ASP A 254 22.60 -12.53 -23.14
CA ASP A 254 22.11 -11.29 -23.75
C ASP A 254 20.59 -11.27 -23.99
N ASP A 255 19.97 -12.45 -24.12
CA ASP A 255 18.52 -12.65 -24.29
C ASP A 255 17.74 -12.94 -22.99
N SER A 256 18.40 -12.98 -21.82
CA SER A 256 17.70 -13.27 -20.56
C SER A 256 16.95 -12.06 -20.02
N TYR A 257 15.69 -12.26 -19.62
CA TYR A 257 14.86 -11.23 -18.98
C TYR A 257 15.57 -10.51 -17.82
N LEU A 258 16.35 -11.25 -17.04
CA LEU A 258 17.11 -10.71 -15.92
C LEU A 258 18.23 -9.78 -16.42
N SER A 259 18.99 -10.17 -17.45
CA SER A 259 20.03 -9.33 -18.07
C SER A 259 19.45 -8.04 -18.63
N THR A 260 18.33 -8.12 -19.37
CA THR A 260 17.65 -6.93 -19.91
C THR A 260 17.20 -5.98 -18.79
N LYS A 261 16.70 -6.51 -17.66
CA LYS A 261 16.31 -5.70 -16.50
C LYS A 261 17.50 -5.08 -15.78
N VAL A 262 18.60 -5.81 -15.60
CA VAL A 262 19.80 -5.29 -14.93
C VAL A 262 20.47 -4.21 -15.80
N ASN A 263 20.56 -4.41 -17.12
CA ASN A 263 21.00 -3.38 -18.07
C ASN A 263 20.10 -2.15 -17.97
N LEU A 264 18.78 -2.34 -18.06
CA LEU A 264 17.82 -1.23 -17.98
C LEU A 264 17.88 -0.47 -16.64
N TYR A 265 18.18 -1.14 -15.52
CA TYR A 265 18.32 -0.47 -14.21
C TYR A 265 19.70 0.14 -13.95
N SER A 266 20.74 -0.28 -14.68
CA SER A 266 22.08 0.30 -14.59
C SER A 266 22.28 1.49 -15.53
N THR A 267 21.54 1.56 -16.64
CA THR A 267 21.56 2.68 -17.58
C THR A 267 20.50 3.75 -17.32
N TRP A 268 19.57 3.52 -16.37
CA TRP A 268 18.52 4.48 -16.04
C TRP A 268 19.06 5.67 -15.25
N ASP A 269 18.58 6.87 -15.55
CA ASP A 269 18.92 8.14 -14.88
C ASP A 269 19.19 7.99 -13.37
N THR A 270 20.39 8.39 -12.99
CA THR A 270 20.91 8.38 -11.62
C THR A 270 20.31 9.51 -10.79
N TYR A 271 19.04 9.38 -10.42
CA TYR A 271 18.42 10.27 -9.43
C TYR A 271 19.00 10.01 -8.03
N SER A 272 19.20 11.08 -7.27
CA SER A 272 19.71 10.97 -5.89
C SER A 272 18.68 10.30 -4.98
N ILE A 273 19.02 9.12 -4.45
CA ILE A 273 18.19 8.37 -3.49
C ILE A 273 18.46 8.75 -2.03
N VAL A 274 19.36 9.70 -1.76
CA VAL A 274 19.85 10.02 -0.41
C VAL A 274 18.71 10.41 0.53
N GLY A 275 17.75 11.21 0.06
CA GLY A 275 16.58 11.60 0.86
C GLY A 275 15.70 10.40 1.23
N ILE A 276 15.45 9.50 0.28
CA ILE A 276 14.65 8.27 0.49
C ILE A 276 15.38 7.33 1.46
N ALA A 277 16.70 7.15 1.29
CA ALA A 277 17.52 6.33 2.16
C ALA A 277 17.57 6.87 3.60
N THR A 278 17.66 8.18 3.77
CA THR A 278 17.63 8.83 5.09
C THR A 278 16.29 8.61 5.78
N LEU A 279 15.18 8.75 5.06
CA LEU A 279 13.85 8.47 5.57
C LEU A 279 13.68 6.98 5.92
N ALA A 280 14.15 6.07 5.07
CA ALA A 280 14.11 4.63 5.33
C ALA A 280 14.91 4.26 6.60
N ALA A 281 16.10 4.85 6.78
CA ALA A 281 16.92 4.68 7.98
C ALA A 281 16.21 5.19 9.23
N ALA A 282 15.58 6.36 9.17
CA ALA A 282 14.81 6.91 10.28
C ALA A 282 13.64 6.00 10.68
N ILE A 283 12.87 5.49 9.70
CA ILE A 283 11.76 4.56 9.91
C ILE A 283 12.27 3.23 10.50
N PHE A 284 13.38 2.71 9.98
CA PHE A 284 14.02 1.49 10.47
C PHE A 284 14.44 1.62 11.94
N LEU A 285 15.14 2.72 12.29
CA LEU A 285 15.58 3.01 13.65
C LEU A 285 14.38 3.18 14.59
N LEU A 286 13.39 3.99 14.19
CA LEU A 286 12.16 4.20 14.95
C LEU A 286 11.46 2.87 15.23
N SER A 287 11.29 2.03 14.22
CA SER A 287 10.60 0.75 14.35
C SER A 287 11.31 -0.19 15.33
N ASN A 288 12.64 -0.27 15.26
CA ASN A 288 13.43 -1.09 16.18
C ASN A 288 13.45 -0.53 17.61
N VAL A 289 13.48 0.80 17.79
CA VAL A 289 13.39 1.45 19.10
C VAL A 289 12.02 1.22 19.75
N LEU A 290 10.93 1.37 18.98
CA LEU A 290 9.57 1.09 19.46
C LEU A 290 9.41 -0.35 19.93
N TRP A 291 9.96 -1.31 19.18
CA TRP A 291 9.96 -2.72 19.56
C TRP A 291 10.69 -2.96 20.88
N ARG A 292 11.92 -2.42 21.04
CA ARG A 292 12.72 -2.57 22.26
C ARG A 292 12.00 -2.03 23.48
N ARG A 293 11.33 -0.88 23.36
CA ARG A 293 10.58 -0.24 24.46
C ARG A 293 9.32 -1.03 24.86
N LYS A 294 8.69 -1.75 23.93
CA LYS A 294 7.48 -2.56 24.22
C LYS A 294 7.76 -3.96 24.74
N ARG A 295 8.93 -4.52 24.44
CA ARG A 295 9.32 -5.88 24.85
C ARG A 295 9.12 -6.20 26.36
N PRO A 296 9.35 -5.30 27.33
CA PRO A 296 9.20 -5.62 28.75
C PRO A 296 7.79 -5.41 29.35
N ALA A 297 6.81 -4.87 28.59
CA ALA A 297 5.48 -4.54 29.11
C ALA A 297 4.43 -5.56 28.65
N GLU A 298 4.49 -6.78 29.18
CA GLU A 298 3.69 -7.91 28.69
C GLU A 298 2.30 -8.00 29.36
N SER A 299 1.28 -8.30 28.57
CA SER A 299 0.02 -8.89 29.05
C SER A 299 -0.52 -9.91 28.06
N VAL A 300 -1.06 -11.01 28.59
CA VAL A 300 -1.57 -12.18 27.84
C VAL A 300 -2.65 -11.80 26.82
N ALA A 301 -3.36 -10.69 27.02
CA ALA A 301 -4.45 -10.22 26.17
C ALA A 301 -4.00 -9.65 24.79
N VAL A 302 -2.70 -9.50 24.53
CA VAL A 302 -2.16 -8.82 23.32
C VAL A 302 -1.34 -9.77 22.41
N ALA A 303 -1.24 -11.06 22.75
CA ALA A 303 -0.34 -12.03 22.10
C ALA A 303 -0.49 -12.10 20.55
N GLY A 304 -1.72 -11.99 20.04
CA GLY A 304 -1.97 -11.99 18.60
C GLY A 304 -1.40 -10.76 17.87
N ALA A 305 -1.69 -9.56 18.35
CA ALA A 305 -1.23 -8.30 17.75
C ALA A 305 0.29 -8.18 17.82
N GLN A 306 0.88 -8.66 18.91
CA GLN A 306 2.33 -8.72 19.10
C GLN A 306 3.00 -9.65 18.08
N ARG A 307 2.45 -10.86 17.84
CA ARG A 307 2.97 -11.77 16.80
C ARG A 307 2.90 -11.14 15.41
N ALA A 308 1.78 -10.50 15.07
CA ALA A 308 1.64 -9.80 13.79
C ALA A 308 2.67 -8.67 13.63
N ALA A 309 2.85 -7.87 14.69
CA ALA A 309 3.86 -6.80 14.71
C ALA A 309 5.29 -7.33 14.60
N GLN A 310 5.59 -8.43 15.28
CA GLN A 310 6.90 -9.08 15.20
C GLN A 310 7.19 -9.56 13.76
N SER A 311 6.21 -10.21 13.12
CA SER A 311 6.32 -10.63 11.72
C SER A 311 6.55 -9.45 10.77
N CYS A 312 5.81 -8.34 10.95
CA CYS A 312 6.05 -7.11 10.19
C CYS A 312 7.45 -6.54 10.45
N LEU A 313 7.91 -6.48 11.70
CA LEU A 313 9.24 -5.95 12.04
C LEU A 313 10.37 -6.80 11.44
N ILE A 314 10.26 -8.13 11.51
CA ILE A 314 11.26 -9.03 10.91
C ILE A 314 11.30 -8.84 9.40
N THR A 315 10.13 -8.77 8.75
CA THR A 315 10.04 -8.49 7.31
C THR A 315 10.64 -7.13 6.97
N LEU A 316 10.37 -6.11 7.79
CA LEU A 316 10.92 -4.76 7.64
C LEU A 316 12.45 -4.75 7.74
N ASN A 317 13.02 -5.50 8.68
CA ASN A 317 14.47 -5.61 8.84
C ASN A 317 15.13 -6.29 7.63
N PHE A 318 14.50 -7.32 7.06
CA PHE A 318 14.99 -7.92 5.80
C PHE A 318 14.84 -6.98 4.62
N ALA A 319 13.75 -6.22 4.54
CA ALA A 319 13.58 -5.19 3.53
C ALA A 319 14.66 -4.08 3.66
N ALA A 320 15.05 -3.72 4.90
CA ALA A 320 16.15 -2.78 5.12
C ALA A 320 17.50 -3.33 4.63
N LEU A 321 17.79 -4.62 4.86
CA LEU A 321 18.99 -5.25 4.29
C LEU A 321 18.98 -5.22 2.77
N ALA A 322 17.83 -5.49 2.15
CA ALA A 322 17.67 -5.38 0.70
C ALA A 322 17.88 -3.95 0.18
N LEU A 323 17.41 -2.93 0.89
CA LEU A 323 17.67 -1.53 0.56
C LEU A 323 19.15 -1.20 0.61
N ILE A 324 19.85 -1.67 1.65
CA ILE A 324 21.30 -1.49 1.75
C ILE A 324 21.99 -2.17 0.56
N ALA A 325 21.67 -3.45 0.28
CA ALA A 325 22.25 -4.20 -0.83
C ALA A 325 22.07 -3.51 -2.18
N THR A 326 20.93 -2.84 -2.37
CA THR A 326 20.54 -2.24 -3.65
C THR A 326 20.78 -0.73 -3.72
N TYR A 327 21.49 -0.15 -2.76
CA TYR A 327 21.77 1.30 -2.71
C TYR A 327 22.44 1.84 -3.99
N ALA A 328 23.25 1.02 -4.67
CA ALA A 328 23.89 1.40 -5.93
C ALA A 328 22.94 1.38 -7.14
N PHE A 329 21.70 0.91 -6.99
CA PHE A 329 20.71 0.74 -8.07
C PHE A 329 19.44 1.55 -7.76
N PRO A 330 19.40 2.86 -8.08
CA PRO A 330 18.32 3.77 -7.66
C PRO A 330 16.90 3.26 -7.92
N LYS A 331 16.64 2.68 -9.10
CA LYS A 331 15.30 2.17 -9.48
C LYS A 331 14.91 0.90 -8.73
N VAL A 332 15.85 -0.01 -8.50
CA VAL A 332 15.59 -1.21 -7.70
C VAL A 332 15.37 -0.82 -6.24
N PHE A 333 16.18 0.11 -5.74
CA PHE A 333 16.04 0.69 -4.41
C PHE A 333 14.66 1.32 -4.21
N GLU A 334 14.18 2.15 -5.14
CA GLU A 334 12.86 2.77 -5.09
C GLU A 334 11.72 1.74 -5.00
N ARG A 335 11.79 0.69 -5.83
CA ARG A 335 10.81 -0.42 -5.82
C ARG A 335 10.84 -1.18 -4.49
N ILE A 336 12.01 -1.47 -3.93
CA ILE A 336 12.12 -2.14 -2.62
C ILE A 336 11.65 -1.21 -1.49
N TYR A 337 11.95 0.08 -1.59
CA TYR A 337 11.60 1.09 -0.59
C TYR A 337 10.10 1.15 -0.38
N ILE A 338 9.33 1.10 -1.46
CA ILE A 338 7.87 1.05 -1.39
C ILE A 338 7.38 -0.16 -0.57
N TYR A 339 7.94 -1.36 -0.78
CA TYR A 339 7.58 -2.54 0.01
C TYR A 339 7.97 -2.39 1.48
N PHE A 340 9.20 -1.93 1.74
CA PHE A 340 9.67 -1.58 3.08
C PHE A 340 8.69 -0.62 3.76
N PHE A 341 8.30 0.45 3.06
CA PHE A 341 7.48 1.53 3.57
C PHE A 341 6.07 1.06 3.91
N VAL A 342 5.41 0.32 3.02
CA VAL A 342 4.05 -0.21 3.27
C VAL A 342 4.04 -1.20 4.45
N VAL A 343 5.06 -2.05 4.58
CA VAL A 343 5.23 -2.92 5.75
C VAL A 343 5.46 -2.11 7.02
N ALA A 344 6.25 -1.02 6.94
CA ALA A 344 6.48 -0.12 8.06
C ALA A 344 5.19 0.56 8.53
N LEU A 345 4.35 1.05 7.59
CA LEU A 345 3.06 1.64 7.92
C LEU A 345 2.19 0.66 8.69
N MET A 346 2.10 -0.59 8.23
CA MET A 346 1.34 -1.61 8.94
C MET A 346 1.93 -1.92 10.32
N TYR A 347 3.25 -2.01 10.45
CA TYR A 347 3.92 -2.19 11.73
C TYR A 347 3.59 -1.05 12.71
N LEU A 348 3.68 0.21 12.28
CA LEU A 348 3.38 1.39 13.08
C LEU A 348 1.90 1.41 13.51
N SER A 349 0.98 1.06 12.60
CA SER A 349 -0.44 0.90 12.91
C SER A 349 -0.68 -0.16 13.98
N LEU A 350 -0.01 -1.32 13.89
CA LEU A 350 -0.08 -2.36 14.92
C LEU A 350 0.51 -1.90 16.26
N MET A 351 1.60 -1.12 16.23
CA MET A 351 2.16 -0.53 17.44
C MET A 351 1.16 0.42 18.11
N MET A 352 0.46 1.24 17.34
CA MET A 352 -0.57 2.16 17.85
C MET A 352 -1.73 1.44 18.53
N VAL A 353 -2.25 0.37 17.90
CA VAL A 353 -3.33 -0.43 18.47
C VAL A 353 -2.94 -1.01 19.83
N GLN A 354 -1.70 -1.48 19.95
CA GLN A 354 -1.16 -2.10 21.15
C GLN A 354 -0.77 -1.10 22.25
N THR A 355 -0.79 0.21 22.00
CA THR A 355 -0.46 1.21 23.01
C THR A 355 -1.62 1.31 24.00
N LYS A 356 -1.30 1.31 25.31
CA LYS A 356 -2.30 1.45 26.38
C LYS A 356 -3.03 2.78 26.23
N ARG A 357 -4.31 2.80 26.60
CA ARG A 357 -5.12 4.03 26.63
C ARG A 357 -4.53 5.00 27.65
N GLY A 358 -4.54 6.28 27.32
CA GLY A 358 -3.95 7.34 28.14
C GLY A 358 -3.35 8.44 27.28
N LEU A 359 -2.73 9.43 27.95
CA LEU A 359 -2.22 10.65 27.31
C LEU A 359 -1.31 10.37 26.11
N THR A 360 -0.38 9.43 26.24
CA THR A 360 0.55 9.07 25.15
C THR A 360 -0.18 8.61 23.90
N LYS A 361 -1.19 7.72 24.04
CA LYS A 361 -1.95 7.22 22.90
C LYS A 361 -2.77 8.32 22.26
N THR A 362 -3.38 9.18 23.08
CA THR A 362 -4.15 10.35 22.60
C THR A 362 -3.26 11.31 21.82
N LEU A 363 -2.10 11.68 22.34
CA LEU A 363 -1.13 12.54 21.65
C LEU A 363 -0.65 11.92 20.33
N MET A 364 -0.34 10.62 20.33
CA MET A 364 0.04 9.91 19.11
C MET A 364 -1.10 9.88 18.09
N SER A 365 -2.35 9.62 18.51
CA SER A 365 -3.52 9.67 17.61
C SER A 365 -3.73 11.05 17.01
N PHE A 366 -3.59 12.13 17.80
CA PHE A 366 -3.63 13.50 17.29
C PHE A 366 -2.51 13.76 16.27
N ALA A 367 -1.28 13.35 16.57
CA ALA A 367 -0.15 13.50 15.66
C ALA A 367 -0.38 12.75 14.33
N ILE A 368 -0.93 11.53 14.38
CA ILE A 368 -1.27 10.75 13.19
C ILE A 368 -2.36 11.42 12.36
N VAL A 369 -3.39 11.97 13.01
CA VAL A 369 -4.47 12.69 12.31
C VAL A 369 -3.98 14.00 11.70
N ALA A 370 -3.16 14.77 12.44
CA ALA A 370 -2.54 15.98 11.93
C ALA A 370 -1.62 15.67 10.73
N TYR A 371 -0.78 14.64 10.84
CA TYR A 371 0.03 14.15 9.73
C TYR A 371 -0.83 13.63 8.57
N GLY A 372 -1.95 12.98 8.88
CA GLY A 372 -2.95 12.55 7.91
C GLY A 372 -3.41 13.70 7.02
N ILE A 373 -3.91 14.76 7.65
CA ILE A 373 -4.43 15.96 6.98
C ILE A 373 -3.33 16.63 6.17
N TYR A 374 -2.19 16.91 6.80
CA TYR A 374 -1.05 17.56 6.15
C TYR A 374 -0.53 16.74 4.96
N GLY A 375 -0.33 15.44 5.14
CA GLY A 375 0.22 14.57 4.12
C GLY A 375 -0.73 14.38 2.94
N LEU A 376 -2.04 14.24 3.18
CA LEU A 376 -3.01 14.21 2.08
C LEU A 376 -2.97 15.51 1.28
N ALA A 377 -3.09 16.66 1.95
CA ALA A 377 -3.09 17.96 1.29
C ALA A 377 -1.80 18.19 0.49
N LYS A 378 -0.64 17.90 1.09
CA LYS A 378 0.66 17.97 0.42
C LYS A 378 0.70 17.09 -0.82
N ASN A 379 0.28 15.83 -0.72
CA ASN A 379 0.39 14.89 -1.84
C ASN A 379 -0.55 15.25 -2.99
N LEU A 380 -1.78 15.70 -2.71
CA LEU A 380 -2.69 16.17 -3.75
C LEU A 380 -2.13 17.40 -4.47
N ALA A 381 -1.50 18.32 -3.75
CA ALA A 381 -0.90 19.52 -4.33
C ALA A 381 0.28 19.23 -5.29
N ILE A 382 1.03 18.14 -5.06
CA ILE A 382 2.22 17.78 -5.86
C ILE A 382 1.96 16.66 -6.88
N GLN A 383 0.70 16.21 -7.03
CA GLN A 383 0.31 15.15 -7.96
C GLN A 383 -0.70 15.69 -8.98
N PRO A 384 -0.26 16.55 -9.92
CA PRO A 384 -1.16 17.28 -10.82
C PRO A 384 -1.90 16.37 -11.78
N LEU A 385 -1.42 15.15 -12.01
CA LEU A 385 -2.02 14.23 -12.98
C LEU A 385 -3.23 13.45 -12.43
N LEU A 386 -3.46 13.44 -11.11
CA LEU A 386 -4.55 12.67 -10.52
C LEU A 386 -5.91 13.25 -10.90
N TYR A 387 -6.92 12.38 -10.95
CA TYR A 387 -8.31 12.74 -11.22
C TYR A 387 -8.47 13.71 -12.41
N GLY A 388 -8.04 13.30 -13.60
CA GLY A 388 -8.20 14.07 -14.83
C GLY A 388 -7.42 15.39 -14.87
N GLY A 389 -6.45 15.60 -13.99
CA GLY A 389 -5.73 16.87 -13.87
C GLY A 389 -6.23 17.78 -12.75
N ASP A 390 -7.25 17.34 -11.99
CA ASP A 390 -7.90 18.14 -10.94
C ASP A 390 -7.92 17.41 -9.57
N PRO A 391 -6.75 17.25 -8.92
CA PRO A 391 -6.66 16.56 -7.63
C PRO A 391 -7.43 17.26 -6.51
N ILE A 392 -7.71 18.57 -6.62
CA ILE A 392 -8.47 19.32 -5.61
C ILE A 392 -9.97 19.17 -5.84
N GLY A 393 -10.44 19.27 -7.08
CA GLY A 393 -11.85 19.06 -7.42
C GLY A 393 -12.35 17.65 -7.10
N PHE A 394 -11.45 16.65 -7.09
CA PHE A 394 -11.75 15.31 -6.56
C PHE A 394 -12.32 15.36 -5.14
N LEU A 395 -11.80 16.22 -4.27
CA LEU A 395 -12.21 16.28 -2.86
C LEU A 395 -13.69 16.62 -2.72
N THR A 396 -14.20 17.49 -3.62
CA THR A 396 -15.56 18.04 -3.63
C THR A 396 -16.50 17.40 -4.65
N SER A 397 -16.03 16.44 -5.43
CA SER A 397 -16.83 15.78 -6.47
C SER A 397 -17.90 14.88 -5.87
N GLY A 398 -19.11 14.95 -6.41
CA GLY A 398 -20.20 14.04 -6.04
C GLY A 398 -20.00 12.63 -6.62
N MET A 399 -20.76 11.66 -6.12
CA MET A 399 -20.69 10.26 -6.59
C MET A 399 -20.94 10.12 -8.09
N PHE A 400 -21.86 10.90 -8.65
CA PHE A 400 -22.13 10.88 -10.08
C PHE A 400 -20.93 11.39 -10.88
N ASP A 401 -20.34 12.51 -10.48
CA ASP A 401 -19.18 13.09 -11.17
C ASP A 401 -17.95 12.17 -11.09
N LEU A 402 -17.73 11.55 -9.93
CA LEU A 402 -16.63 10.60 -9.74
C LEU A 402 -16.73 9.39 -10.67
N TYR A 403 -17.94 8.91 -10.96
CA TYR A 403 -18.15 7.66 -11.69
C TYR A 403 -18.63 7.82 -13.13
N ARG A 404 -19.11 9.00 -13.53
CA ARG A 404 -19.55 9.32 -14.88
C ARG A 404 -18.53 8.94 -15.97
N PRO A 405 -17.20 9.11 -15.80
CA PRO A 405 -16.25 8.74 -16.84
C PRO A 405 -16.13 7.22 -17.09
N PHE A 406 -16.72 6.38 -16.24
CA PHE A 406 -16.71 4.92 -16.38
C PHE A 406 -18.03 4.34 -16.89
N LEU A 407 -19.06 5.17 -17.07
CA LEU A 407 -20.37 4.83 -17.63
C LEU A 407 -20.39 5.14 -19.12
#